data_AF-A0A2P1JH03-F1
#
_entry.id   AF-A0A2P1JH03-F1
#
_cell.length_a   1.000
_cell.length_b   1.000
_cell.length_c   1.000
_cell.angle_alpha   90.00
_cell.angle_beta   90.00
_cell.angle_gamma   90.00
#
_symmetry.space_group_name_H-M   'P 1'
#
loop_
_entity.id
_entity.type
_entity.pdbx_description
1 polymer ?
#
loop_
_entity_poly.entity_id
_entity_poly.type
_entity_poly.pdbx_seq_one_letter_code
_entity_poly.pdbx_strand_id
1 'polypeptide(L)'
;MEGDRTAGLQGLAATVALGVYFTCFQAMEYYEASFTIADGAYGSTFFVATGFHGLHVLIGSTFLMVCLGRAWLQHFSTGHHFGFEAAAWYWHFVDVVWLFLYLSIYWWGY
;
A
#
# COMPACT_ATOMS: atom_id res chain seq x y z
N MET A 1 -5.21 -3.31 -21.83
CA MET A 1 -3.73 -3.23 -21.78
C MET A 1 -3.19 -3.17 -23.19
N GLU A 2 -2.23 -2.28 -23.49
CA GLU A 2 -1.63 -2.06 -24.84
C GLU A 2 -0.83 -3.26 -25.39
N GLY A 3 -0.78 -4.37 -24.66
CA GLY A 3 -0.06 -5.58 -25.06
C GLY A 3 1.45 -5.54 -24.77
N ASP A 4 1.99 -4.39 -24.34
CA ASP A 4 3.38 -4.28 -23.90
C ASP A 4 3.58 -4.96 -22.53
N ARG A 5 4.00 -6.22 -22.60
CA ARG A 5 4.26 -7.05 -21.43
C ARG A 5 5.44 -6.56 -20.61
N THR A 6 6.50 -6.08 -21.25
CA THR A 6 7.73 -5.68 -20.56
C THR A 6 7.47 -4.45 -19.73
N ALA A 7 6.83 -3.43 -20.32
CA ALA A 7 6.45 -2.23 -19.59
C ALA A 7 5.46 -2.53 -18.45
N GLY A 8 4.46 -3.38 -18.71
CA GLY A 8 3.49 -3.78 -17.67
C GLY A 8 4.12 -4.51 -16.48
N LEU A 9 5.06 -5.43 -16.73
CA LEU A 9 5.79 -6.13 -15.68
C LEU A 9 6.72 -5.19 -14.91
N GLN A 10 7.44 -4.30 -15.60
CA GLN A 10 8.32 -3.32 -14.96
C GLN A 10 7.54 -2.36 -14.07
N GLY A 11 6.41 -1.82 -14.55
CA GLY A 11 5.55 -0.94 -13.79
C GLY A 11 5.00 -1.62 -12.54
N LEU A 12 4.44 -2.83 -12.68
CA LEU A 12 3.90 -3.57 -11.55
C LEU A 12 4.98 -3.97 -10.53
N ALA A 13 6.18 -4.35 -10.99
CA ALA A 13 7.30 -4.64 -10.10
C ALA A 13 7.74 -3.38 -9.33
N ALA A 14 7.79 -2.22 -9.99
CA ALA A 14 8.09 -0.96 -9.32
C ALA A 14 7.03 -0.59 -8.27
N THR A 15 5.73 -0.78 -8.56
CA THR A 15 4.65 -0.53 -7.59
C THR A 15 4.77 -1.43 -6.37
N VAL A 16 5.04 -2.72 -6.54
CA VAL A 16 5.26 -3.65 -5.41
C VAL A 16 6.48 -3.21 -4.59
N ALA A 17 7.58 -2.82 -5.24
CA ALA A 17 8.78 -2.33 -4.54
C ALA A 17 8.49 -1.07 -3.72
N LEU A 18 7.71 -0.12 -4.26
CA LEU A 18 7.28 1.08 -3.55
C LEU A 18 6.37 0.77 -2.35
N GLY A 19 5.49 -0.23 -2.45
CA GLY A 19 4.66 -0.68 -1.33
C GLY A 19 5.46 -1.28 -0.18
N VAL A 20 6.47 -2.10 -0.50
CA VAL A 20 7.42 -2.63 0.48
C VAL A 20 8.23 -1.50 1.10
N TYR A 21 8.70 -0.56 0.27
CA TYR A 21 9.44 0.61 0.73
C TYR A 21 8.63 1.42 1.74
N PHE A 22 7.36 1.74 1.44
CA PHE A 22 6.46 2.42 2.38
C PHE A 22 6.36 1.68 3.71
N THR A 23 6.18 0.35 3.67
CA THR A 23 6.06 -0.48 4.89
C THR A 23 7.32 -0.41 5.75
N CYS A 24 8.52 -0.44 5.14
CA CYS A 24 9.79 -0.31 5.86
C CYS A 24 9.92 1.05 6.55
N PHE A 25 9.52 2.13 5.87
CA PHE A 25 9.53 3.48 6.45
C PHE A 25 8.53 3.62 7.59
N GLN A 26 7.32 3.05 7.45
CA GLN A 26 6.32 3.04 8.52
C GLN A 26 6.83 2.26 9.75
N ALA A 27 7.52 1.15 9.55
CA ALA A 27 8.11 0.38 10.64
C ALA A 27 9.25 1.15 11.34
N MET A 28 10.09 1.86 10.58
CA MET A 28 11.12 2.74 11.13
C MET A 28 10.50 3.88 11.96
N GLU A 29 9.46 4.52 11.43
CA GLU A 29 8.73 5.58 12.15
C GLU A 29 8.20 5.07 13.50
N TYR A 30 7.61 3.87 13.54
CA TYR A 30 7.11 3.29 14.80
C TYR A 30 8.21 2.96 15.79
N TYR A 31 9.41 2.62 15.30
CA TYR A 31 10.56 2.33 16.16
C TYR A 31 11.20 3.61 16.71
N GLU A 32 11.22 4.70 15.94
CA GLU A 32 11.84 5.97 16.33
C GLU A 32 10.88 6.94 17.04
N ALA A 33 9.57 6.68 17.01
CA ALA A 33 8.58 7.52 17.68
C ALA A 33 8.87 7.67 19.19
N SER A 34 8.82 8.91 19.68
CA SER A 34 9.02 9.24 21.10
C SER A 34 7.82 8.92 22.00
N PHE A 35 6.74 8.41 21.41
CA PHE A 35 5.50 8.04 22.07
C PHE A 35 5.04 6.66 21.57
N THR A 36 4.18 6.03 22.35
CA THR A 36 3.68 4.68 22.19
C THR A 36 2.16 4.68 22.12
N ILE A 37 1.57 3.53 21.79
CA ILE A 37 0.11 3.35 21.80
C ILE A 37 -0.52 3.59 23.19
N ALA A 38 0.26 3.49 24.26
CA ALA A 38 -0.21 3.71 25.63
C ALA A 38 -0.19 5.18 26.06
N ASP A 39 0.36 6.09 25.25
CA ASP A 39 0.52 7.50 25.58
C ASP A 39 -0.74 8.32 25.30
N GLY A 40 -1.80 7.99 26.04
CA GLY A 40 -3.07 8.69 26.04
C GLY A 40 -3.82 8.63 24.71
N ALA A 41 -4.77 9.55 24.53
CA ALA A 41 -5.66 9.57 23.38
C ALA A 41 -4.93 9.81 22.04
N TYR A 42 -3.83 10.60 22.06
CA TYR A 42 -3.04 10.86 20.87
C TYR A 42 -2.34 9.60 20.38
N GLY A 43 -1.55 8.95 21.26
CA GLY A 43 -0.84 7.71 20.92
C GLY A 43 -1.80 6.61 20.47
N SER A 44 -2.93 6.43 21.16
CA SER A 44 -3.92 5.43 20.75
C SER A 44 -4.52 5.72 19.37
N THR A 45 -4.87 6.98 19.08
CA THR A 45 -5.49 7.35 17.80
C THR A 45 -4.49 7.23 16.66
N PHE A 46 -3.26 7.70 16.87
CA PHE A 46 -2.17 7.60 15.90
C PHE A 46 -1.95 6.14 15.50
N PHE A 47 -1.53 5.28 16.44
CA PHE A 47 -1.10 3.91 16.12
C PHE A 47 -2.25 3.02 15.63
N VAL A 48 -3.49 3.22 16.08
CA VAL A 48 -4.63 2.45 15.58
C VAL A 48 -4.98 2.86 14.15
N ALA A 49 -5.05 4.17 13.86
CA ALA A 49 -5.42 4.65 12.53
C ALA A 49 -4.34 4.33 11.48
N THR A 50 -3.08 4.68 11.76
CA THR A 50 -1.96 4.43 10.86
C THR A 50 -1.60 2.94 10.81
N GLY A 51 -1.75 2.20 11.91
CA GLY A 51 -1.54 0.76 11.95
C GLY A 51 -2.58 -0.03 11.16
N PHE A 52 -3.86 0.34 11.25
CA PHE A 52 -4.91 -0.29 10.45
C PHE A 52 -4.70 0.00 8.96
N HIS A 53 -4.31 1.23 8.61
CA HIS A 53 -3.92 1.55 7.24
C HIS A 53 -2.69 0.74 6.78
N GLY A 54 -1.65 0.64 7.60
CA GLY A 54 -0.46 -0.17 7.32
C GLY A 54 -0.78 -1.64 7.06
N LEU A 55 -1.73 -2.22 7.81
CA LEU A 55 -2.27 -3.55 7.51
C LEU A 55 -2.89 -3.62 6.10
N HIS A 56 -3.64 -2.61 5.68
CA HIS A 56 -4.23 -2.56 4.34
C HIS A 56 -3.14 -2.43 3.27
N VAL A 57 -2.07 -1.67 3.50
CA VAL A 57 -0.91 -1.59 2.61
C VAL A 57 -0.25 -2.96 2.43
N LEU A 58 -0.09 -3.74 3.51
CA LEU A 58 0.45 -5.11 3.44
C LEU A 58 -0.45 -6.05 2.61
N ILE A 59 -1.76 -5.99 2.82
CA ILE A 59 -2.74 -6.77 2.04
C ILE A 59 -2.67 -6.36 0.56
N GLY A 60 -2.66 -5.06 0.27
CA GLY A 60 -2.58 -4.54 -1.09
C GLY A 60 -1.28 -4.93 -1.79
N SER A 61 -0.15 -4.85 -1.08
CA SER A 61 1.17 -5.19 -1.62
C SER A 61 1.26 -6.69 -1.93
N THR A 62 0.70 -7.52 -1.06
CA THR A 62 0.58 -8.98 -1.30
C THR A 62 -0.31 -9.26 -2.51
N PHE A 63 -1.42 -8.56 -2.65
CA PHE A 63 -2.33 -8.74 -3.78
C PHE A 63 -1.66 -8.34 -5.11
N LEU A 64 -0.95 -7.21 -5.15
CA LEU A 64 -0.16 -6.81 -6.30
C LEU A 64 0.98 -7.79 -6.61
N MET A 65 1.65 -8.33 -5.59
CA MET A 65 2.68 -9.35 -5.75
C MET A 65 2.12 -10.64 -6.37
N VAL A 66 0.93 -11.09 -5.96
CA VAL A 66 0.22 -12.20 -6.61
C VAL A 66 -0.10 -11.88 -8.06
N CYS A 67 -0.56 -10.66 -8.36
CA CYS A 67 -0.78 -10.22 -9.74
C CYS A 67 0.52 -10.18 -10.55
N LEU A 68 1.65 -9.78 -9.96
CA LEU A 68 2.96 -9.80 -10.62
C LEU A 68 3.36 -11.23 -10.99
N GLY A 69 3.22 -12.18 -10.06
CA GLY A 69 3.48 -13.60 -10.33
C GLY A 69 2.56 -14.16 -11.43
N ARG A 70 1.27 -13.83 -11.40
CA ARG A 70 0.31 -14.24 -12.45
C ARG A 70 0.61 -13.61 -13.81
N ALA A 71 1.05 -12.35 -13.85
CA ALA A 71 1.47 -11.67 -15.07
C ALA A 71 2.75 -12.29 -15.63
N TRP A 72 3.70 -12.66 -14.77
CA TRP A 72 4.91 -13.37 -15.17
C TRP A 72 4.58 -14.73 -15.82
N LEU A 73 3.66 -15.49 -15.23
CA LEU A 73 3.17 -16.78 -15.73
C LEU A 73 2.16 -16.66 -16.89
N GLN A 74 1.91 -15.45 -17.41
CA GLN A 74 1.01 -15.20 -18.54
C GLN A 74 -0.46 -15.61 -18.32
N HIS A 75 -0.95 -15.51 -17.08
CA HIS A 75 -2.35 -15.81 -16.77
C HIS A 75 -3.34 -14.70 -17.18
N PHE A 76 -2.85 -13.53 -17.59
CA PHE A 76 -3.68 -12.38 -17.98
C PHE A 76 -3.70 -12.21 -19.50
N SER A 77 -4.87 -11.87 -20.04
CA SER A 77 -5.04 -11.45 -21.43
C SER A 77 -5.47 -9.98 -21.51
N THR A 78 -5.32 -9.37 -22.68
CA THR A 78 -5.64 -7.95 -22.92
C THR A 78 -7.09 -7.59 -22.61
N GLY A 79 -8.02 -8.56 -22.67
CA GLY A 79 -9.44 -8.39 -22.36
C GLY A 79 -9.92 -9.10 -21.09
N HIS A 80 -9.07 -9.87 -20.41
CA HIS A 80 -9.47 -10.58 -19.19
C HIS A 80 -8.37 -10.51 -18.12
N HIS A 81 -8.47 -9.50 -17.26
CA HIS A 81 -7.50 -9.21 -16.20
C HIS A 81 -8.15 -8.61 -14.94
N PHE A 82 -9.40 -8.97 -14.64
CA PHE A 82 -10.16 -8.45 -13.49
C PHE A 82 -9.42 -8.57 -12.16
N GLY A 83 -8.64 -9.64 -11.94
CA GLY A 83 -7.83 -9.78 -10.72
C GLY A 83 -6.80 -8.65 -10.55
N PHE A 84 -6.23 -8.16 -11.65
CA PHE A 84 -5.35 -6.99 -11.65
C PHE A 84 -6.14 -5.69 -11.46
N GLU A 85 -7.31 -5.55 -12.11
CA GLU A 85 -8.18 -4.37 -11.93
C GLU A 85 -8.62 -4.20 -10.47
N ALA A 86 -9.05 -5.29 -9.82
CA ALA A 86 -9.41 -5.30 -8.42
C ALA A 86 -8.24 -4.92 -7.50
N ALA A 87 -7.04 -5.44 -7.79
CA ALA A 87 -5.83 -5.06 -7.05
C ALA A 87 -5.48 -3.58 -7.22
N ALA A 88 -5.65 -3.04 -8.44
CA ALA A 88 -5.41 -1.62 -8.71
C ALA A 88 -6.44 -0.72 -8.00
N TRP A 89 -7.73 -1.09 -7.99
CA TRP A 89 -8.74 -0.37 -7.21
C TRP A 89 -8.44 -0.38 -5.73
N TYR A 90 -8.04 -1.54 -5.19
CA TYR A 90 -7.66 -1.65 -3.79
C TYR A 90 -6.42 -0.80 -3.48
N TRP A 91 -5.44 -0.77 -4.38
CA TRP A 91 -4.24 0.06 -4.22
C TRP A 91 -4.57 1.55 -4.17
N HIS A 92 -5.41 2.05 -5.09
CA HIS A 92 -5.84 3.44 -5.05
C HIS A 92 -6.70 3.79 -3.83
N PHE A 93 -7.51 2.85 -3.33
CA PHE A 93 -8.21 3.03 -2.06
C PHE A 93 -7.21 3.27 -0.92
N VAL A 94 -6.16 2.45 -0.83
CA VAL A 94 -5.10 2.60 0.17
C VAL A 94 -4.43 3.98 0.03
N ASP A 95 -4.05 4.39 -1.18
CA ASP A 95 -3.43 5.71 -1.43
C ASP A 95 -4.31 6.87 -0.91
N VAL A 96 -5.61 6.85 -1.21
CA VAL A 96 -6.54 7.91 -0.80
C VAL A 96 -6.66 7.97 0.73
N VAL A 97 -6.78 6.81 1.40
CA VAL A 97 -6.82 6.76 2.87
C VAL A 97 -5.54 7.35 3.47
N TRP A 98 -4.37 7.07 2.88
CA TRP A 98 -3.12 7.65 3.35
C TRP A 98 -3.10 9.18 3.28
N LEU A 99 -3.59 9.76 2.19
CA LEU A 99 -3.66 11.22 2.05
C LEU A 99 -4.50 11.85 3.17
N PHE A 100 -5.62 11.24 3.54
CA PHE A 100 -6.44 11.71 4.67
C PHE A 100 -5.72 11.59 6.01
N LEU A 101 -5.02 10.47 6.26
CA LEU A 101 -4.24 10.29 7.49
C LEU A 101 -3.10 11.30 7.59
N TYR A 102 -2.37 11.51 6.49
CA TYR A 102 -1.28 12.48 6.42
C TYR A 102 -1.78 13.90 6.74
N LEU A 103 -2.85 14.36 6.08
CA LEU A 103 -3.39 15.70 6.32
C LEU A 103 -3.94 15.85 7.74
N SER A 104 -4.63 14.84 8.27
CA SER A 104 -5.36 14.98 9.54
C SER A 104 -4.47 14.77 10.76
N ILE A 105 -3.64 13.72 10.76
CA ILE A 105 -2.84 13.32 11.91
C ILE A 105 -1.45 13.94 11.85
N TYR A 106 -0.77 13.82 10.71
CA TYR A 106 0.63 14.25 10.59
C TYR A 106 0.77 15.76 10.38
N TRP A 107 -0.18 16.41 9.71
CA TRP A 107 -0.11 17.85 9.46
C TRP A 107 -1.00 18.66 10.41
N TRP A 108 -2.33 18.45 10.40
CA TRP A 108 -3.24 19.26 11.21
C TRP A 108 -3.20 18.92 12.71
N GLY A 109 -2.89 17.68 13.06
CA GLY A 109 -2.92 17.18 14.44
C GLY A 109 -1.73 17.59 15.31
N TYR A 110 -0.75 18.29 14.74
CA TYR A 110 0.43 18.84 15.43
C TYR A 110 0.25 20.31 15.80
#